data_AF-A0A7J4B330-F1
#
_entry.id   AF-A0A7J4B330-F1
#
_cell.length_a   1.000
_cell.length_b   1.000
_cell.length_c   1.000
_cell.angle_alpha   90.00
_cell.angle_beta   90.00
_cell.angle_gamma   90.00
#
_symmetry.space_group_name_H-M   'P 1'
#
loop_
_entity.id
_entity.type
_entity.pdbx_description
1 polymer ?
#
loop_
_entity_poly.entity_id
_entity_poly.type
_entity_poly.pdbx_seq_one_letter_code
_entity_poly.pdbx_strand_id
1 'polypeptide(L)' 'MGKRLITQNRGKGTPKYSAPSHRYKYTVKFRKFDAAEQNGKITGEVVEFVRDPIHSAVLMRVIFDNGEE' A
#
# COMPACT_ATOMS: atom_id res chain seq x y z
N MET A 1 -13.65 32.76 -22.47
CA MET A 1 -13.87 31.36 -22.08
C MET A 1 -13.00 31.01 -20.89
N GLY A 2 -13.58 30.45 -19.82
CA GLY A 2 -12.84 30.07 -18.61
C GLY A 2 -11.91 28.88 -18.86
N LYS A 3 -10.72 28.91 -18.24
CA LYS A 3 -9.83 27.73 -18.19
C LYS A 3 -10.41 26.71 -17.21
N ARG A 4 -9.99 25.45 -17.35
CA ARG A 4 -10.37 24.37 -16.43
C ARG A 4 -9.97 24.69 -14.99
N LEU A 5 -10.84 24.32 -14.05
CA LEU A 5 -10.56 24.35 -12.62
C LEU A 5 -9.46 23.35 -12.26
N ILE A 6 -8.74 23.60 -11.17
CA ILE A 6 -7.68 22.72 -10.68
C ILE A 6 -8.22 21.32 -10.32
N THR A 7 -9.44 21.24 -9.78
CA THR A 7 -10.13 19.97 -9.47
C THR A 7 -10.34 19.10 -10.72
N GLN A 8 -10.78 19.71 -11.83
CA GLN A 8 -10.94 19.02 -13.11
C GLN A 8 -9.59 18.53 -13.66
N ASN A 9 -8.54 19.33 -13.51
CA ASN A 9 -7.20 18.93 -13.96
C ASN A 9 -6.61 17.80 -13.11
N ARG A 10 -6.90 17.77 -11.80
CA ARG A 10 -6.53 16.66 -10.90
C ARG A 10 -7.31 15.38 -11.24
N GLY A 11 -8.63 15.48 -11.46
CA GLY A 11 -9.46 14.35 -11.85
C GLY A 11 -9.09 13.74 -13.21
N LYS A 12 -8.58 14.56 -14.15
CA LYS A 12 -8.01 14.08 -15.42
C LYS A 12 -6.73 13.25 -15.23
N GLY A 13 -6.01 13.43 -14.12
CA GLY A 13 -4.79 12.66 -13.83
C GLY A 13 -3.63 12.95 -14.79
N THR A 14 -3.48 14.20 -15.26
CA THR A 14 -2.30 14.57 -16.06
C THR A 14 -1.00 14.29 -15.28
N PRO A 15 0.16 14.10 -15.94
CA PRO A 15 1.40 13.68 -15.25
C PRO A 15 1.79 14.55 -14.05
N LYS A 16 1.42 15.83 -14.06
CA LYS A 16 1.61 16.77 -12.94
C LYS A 16 0.83 16.40 -11.66
N TYR A 17 -0.33 15.76 -11.80
CA TYR A 17 -1.24 15.41 -10.71
C TYR A 17 -1.32 13.90 -10.46
N SER A 18 -0.55 13.10 -11.19
CA SER A 18 -0.46 11.64 -10.98
C SER A 18 0.65 11.31 -9.98
N ALA A 19 0.41 10.30 -9.15
CA ALA A 19 1.42 9.80 -8.22
C ALA A 19 2.48 8.97 -8.96
N PRO A 20 3.77 9.07 -8.60
CA PRO A 20 4.85 8.33 -9.27
C PRO A 20 4.86 6.85 -8.83
N SER A 21 3.98 6.05 -9.42
CA SER A 21 3.74 4.62 -9.10
C SER A 21 4.97 3.71 -9.15
N HIS A 22 5.98 4.05 -9.95
CA HIS A 22 7.22 3.27 -10.09
C HIS A 22 8.16 3.37 -8.88
N ARG A 23 7.93 4.31 -7.96
CA ARG A 23 8.78 4.48 -6.77
C ARG A 23 8.32 3.67 -5.56
N TYR A 24 7.17 3.00 -5.68
CA TYR A 24 6.57 2.21 -4.61
C TYR A 24 7.39 0.93 -4.48
N LYS A 25 7.94 0.66 -3.29
CA LYS A 25 8.70 -0.57 -3.05
C LYS A 25 7.79 -1.77 -2.84
N TYR A 26 6.66 -1.56 -2.16
CA TYR A 26 5.74 -2.63 -1.77
C TYR A 26 4.29 -2.17 -1.90
N THR A 27 3.39 -3.13 -2.09
CA THR A 27 1.95 -2.92 -1.98
C THR A 27 1.50 -3.32 -0.59
N VAL A 28 1.28 -2.34 0.29
CA VAL A 28 0.85 -2.59 1.67
C VAL A 28 -0.62 -2.98 1.69
N LYS A 29 -0.92 -4.22 2.05
CA LYS A 29 -2.27 -4.73 2.24
C LYS A 29 -2.29 -5.67 3.43
N PHE A 30 -3.41 -5.69 4.15
CA PHE A 30 -3.67 -6.77 5.08
C PHE A 30 -3.94 -8.05 4.29
N ARG A 31 -3.67 -9.18 4.94
CA ARG A 31 -4.03 -10.49 4.43
C ARG A 31 -5.54 -10.56 4.15
N LYS A 32 -5.92 -11.42 3.20
CA LYS A 32 -7.34 -11.72 2.99
C LYS A 32 -7.87 -12.51 4.17
N PHE A 33 -9.11 -12.20 4.54
CA PHE A 33 -9.76 -12.83 5.68
C PHE A 33 -10.11 -14.28 5.35
N ASP A 34 -9.33 -15.21 5.89
CA ASP A 34 -9.51 -16.65 5.68
C ASP A 34 -10.27 -17.30 6.85
N ALA A 35 -10.78 -18.51 6.64
CA ALA A 35 -11.46 -19.30 7.66
C ALA A 35 -10.58 -19.57 8.91
N ALA A 36 -9.25 -19.58 8.72
CA ALA A 36 -8.27 -19.72 9.82
C ALA A 36 -8.21 -18.47 10.71
N GLU A 37 -8.39 -17.28 10.13
CA GLU A 37 -8.46 -16.01 10.86
C GLU A 37 -9.86 -15.79 11.49
N GLN A 38 -10.91 -16.36 10.89
CA GLN A 38 -12.27 -16.32 11.44
C GLN A 38 -12.43 -17.15 12.72
N ASN A 39 -11.84 -18.34 12.75
CA ASN A 39 -12.06 -19.31 13.82
C ASN A 39 -10.91 -19.36 14.84
N GLY A 40 -9.86 -18.57 14.65
CA GLY A 40 -8.63 -18.67 15.43
C GLY A 40 -7.77 -17.42 15.41
N LYS A 41 -6.47 -17.63 15.63
CA LYS A 41 -5.44 -16.59 15.56
C LYS A 41 -4.33 -17.08 14.65
N ILE A 42 -3.80 -16.18 13.84
CA ILE A 42 -2.64 -16.45 13.00
C ILE A 42 -1.48 -15.64 13.56
N THR A 43 -0.38 -16.32 13.84
CA THR A 43 0.88 -15.70 14.22
C THR A 43 1.73 -15.42 12.98
N GLY A 44 2.55 -14.38 13.07
CA GLY A 44 3.49 -14.00 12.03
C GLY A 44 4.69 -13.32 12.65
N GLU A 45 5.84 -13.51 12.02
CA GLU A 45 7.11 -12.95 12.46
C GLU A 45 7.46 -11.73 11.62
N VAL A 46 7.93 -10.66 12.27
CA VAL A 46 8.41 -9.46 11.58
C VAL A 46 9.85 -9.71 11.13
N VAL A 47 10.04 -9.84 9.82
CA VAL A 47 11.35 -10.17 9.23
C VAL A 47 12.18 -8.94 8.94
N GLU A 48 11.55 -7.82 8.53
CA GLU A 48 12.28 -6.62 8.14
C GLU A 48 11.47 -5.34 8.34
N PHE A 49 12.17 -4.26 8.70
CA PHE A 49 11.63 -2.90 8.67
C PHE A 49 12.18 -2.16 7.45
N VAL A 50 11.30 -1.74 6.55
CA VAL A 50 11.68 -1.08 5.30
C VAL A 50 11.18 0.36 5.27
N ARG A 51 12.05 1.27 4.83
CA ARG A 51 11.67 2.65 4.51
C ARG A 51 11.25 2.75 3.04
N ASP A 52 9.98 3.08 2.82
CA ASP A 52 9.43 3.37 1.50
C ASP A 52 9.52 4.88 1.17
N PRO A 53 9.79 5.27 -0.08
CA PRO A 53 9.91 6.69 -0.45
C PRO A 53 8.58 7.46 -0.47
N ILE A 54 7.45 6.75 -0.62
CA ILE A 54 6.11 7.34 -0.77
C ILE A 54 5.44 7.49 0.60
N HIS A 55 5.63 6.50 1.48
CA HIS A 55 5.05 6.50 2.80
C HIS A 55 5.99 7.19 3.80
N SER A 56 5.44 8.07 4.64
CA SER A 56 6.19 8.66 5.74
C SER A 56 6.44 7.67 6.88
N ALA A 57 5.57 6.66 7.02
CA ALA A 57 5.67 5.60 7.99
C ALA A 57 6.67 4.51 7.57
N VAL A 58 7.26 3.84 8.56
CA VAL A 58 8.08 2.64 8.34
C VAL A 58 7.16 1.46 8.02
N LEU A 59 7.52 0.69 7.00
CA LEU A 59 6.81 -0.53 6.63
C LEU A 59 7.46 -1.74 7.33
N MET A 60 6.64 -2.73 7.65
CA MET A 60 7.08 -4.01 8.20
C MET A 60 6.78 -5.11 7.19
N ARG A 61 7.77 -5.97 6.94
CA ARG A 61 7.58 -7.23 6.23
C ARG A 61 7.30 -8.31 7.26
N VAL A 62 6.13 -8.94 7.17
CA VAL A 62 5.67 -9.96 8.10
C VAL A 62 5.54 -11.26 7.33
N ILE A 63 6.14 -12.34 7.83
CA ILE A 63 5.93 -13.68 7.29
C ILE A 63 4.96 -14.38 8.23
N PHE A 64 3.81 -14.78 7.71
CA PHE A 64 2.81 -15.53 8.46
C PHE A 64 3.16 -17.03 8.45
N ASP A 65 2.68 -17.75 9.46
CA ASP A 65 2.94 -19.21 9.59
C ASP A 65 2.47 -20.04 8.38
N ASN A 66 1.54 -19.50 7.58
CA ASN A 66 1.07 -20.12 6.34
C ASN A 66 2.02 -19.92 5.15
N GLY A 67 3.17 -19.26 5.33
CA GLY A 67 4.12 -18.93 4.26
C GLY A 67 3.69 -17.77 3.36
N GLU A 68 2.65 -17.04 3.74
CA GLU A 68 2.23 -15.79 3.07
C GLU A 68 2.99 -14.59 3.64
N GLU A 69 3.31 -13.62 2.78
CA GLU A 69 3.98 -12.34 3.11
C GLU A 69 3.10 -11.12 2.81
#